data_AF-A0A845L359-F1
#
_entry.id   AF-A0A845L359-F1
#
_cell.length_a   1.000
_cell.length_b   1.000
_cell.length_c   1.000
_cell.angle_alpha   90.00
_cell.angle_beta   90.00
_cell.angle_gamma   90.00
#
_symmetry.space_group_name_H-M   'P 1'
#
loop_
_entity.id
_entity.type
_entity.pdbx_description
1 polymer ?
#
loop_
_entity_poly.entity_id
_entity_poly.type
_entity_poly.pdbx_seq_one_letter_code
_entity_poly.pdbx_strand_id
1 'polypeptide(L)'
;MDSKNGTIELFAQVVVAKNVQRDEPIFFATDPANPSRIIPFRICLENIDCDPIVAIENIIFDFNRKEDVTVNLTGNVTITLKFDLVFLVKDASGNRAVRVVPGTFTKIIQLHEFCPSLTPAELAEEVEDAEVLVRNVRFDVILHRNDECIINGRKGTPADVLVFADLIVKLTRFTDVIVVGELDLLEKEC
;
A
#
# COMPACT_ATOMS: atom_id res chain seq x y z
N MET A 1 -42.27 -10.23 20.55
CA MET A 1 -41.10 -10.74 19.81
C MET A 1 -40.33 -9.52 19.37
N ASP A 2 -39.25 -9.22 20.08
CA ASP A 2 -38.47 -8.00 19.92
C ASP A 2 -37.71 -8.01 18.60
N SER A 3 -38.04 -7.08 17.72
CA SER A 3 -37.25 -6.72 16.55
C SER A 3 -35.96 -6.05 17.04
N LYS A 4 -34.84 -6.73 16.89
CA LYS A 4 -33.51 -6.15 17.11
C LYS A 4 -33.30 -5.00 16.11
N ASN A 5 -33.52 -3.76 16.57
CA ASN A 5 -32.97 -2.57 15.94
C ASN A 5 -31.45 -2.69 16.03
N GLY A 6 -30.83 -3.17 14.95
CA GLY A 6 -29.38 -3.11 14.80
C GLY A 6 -28.98 -1.67 14.57
N THR A 7 -28.44 -1.01 15.59
CA THR A 7 -27.73 0.26 15.43
C THR A 7 -26.47 -0.03 14.61
N ILE A 8 -26.38 0.53 13.41
CA ILE A 8 -25.13 0.53 12.64
C ILE A 8 -24.25 1.62 13.26
N GLU A 9 -23.25 1.22 14.04
CA GLU A 9 -22.23 2.13 14.53
C GLU A 9 -21.24 2.41 13.38
N LEU A 10 -21.42 3.54 12.72
CA LEU A 10 -20.46 4.06 11.75
C LEU A 10 -19.36 4.80 12.52
N PHE A 11 -18.18 4.21 12.60
CA PHE A 11 -16.99 4.87 13.13
C PHE A 11 -16.27 5.58 11.98
N ALA A 12 -16.23 6.91 12.02
CA ALA A 12 -15.40 7.71 11.13
C ALA A 12 -14.17 8.21 11.90
N GLN A 13 -12.97 7.85 11.45
CA GLN A 13 -11.74 8.45 11.96
C GLN A 13 -11.43 9.71 11.16
N VAL A 14 -11.58 10.89 11.78
CA VAL A 14 -11.15 12.15 11.15
C VAL A 14 -9.63 12.25 11.25
N VAL A 15 -8.97 12.29 10.11
CA VAL A 15 -7.52 12.42 10.02
C VAL A 15 -7.19 13.75 9.35
N VAL A 16 -6.52 14.63 10.08
CA VAL A 16 -5.90 15.83 9.53
C VAL A 16 -4.67 15.41 8.74
N ALA A 17 -4.74 15.49 7.41
CA ALA A 17 -3.66 15.16 6.51
C ALA A 17 -3.30 16.39 5.67
N LYS A 18 -2.00 16.65 5.51
CA LYS A 18 -1.51 17.74 4.65
C LYS A 18 -1.26 17.26 3.22
N ASN A 19 -1.13 15.95 3.02
CA ASN A 19 -1.07 15.31 1.71
C ASN A 19 -1.76 13.93 1.76
N VAL A 20 -2.61 13.66 0.77
CA VAL A 20 -3.33 12.39 0.61
C VAL A 20 -3.10 11.91 -0.81
N GLN A 21 -2.55 10.72 -0.96
CA GLN A 21 -2.35 10.06 -2.24
C GLN A 21 -3.23 8.82 -2.26
N ARG A 22 -4.26 8.85 -3.10
CA ARG A 22 -5.18 7.72 -3.25
C ARG A 22 -4.65 6.76 -4.30
N ASP A 23 -4.81 5.46 -4.06
CA ASP A 23 -4.43 4.41 -4.99
C ASP A 23 -2.98 4.52 -5.49
N GLU A 24 -2.05 4.89 -4.61
CA GLU A 24 -0.63 4.99 -4.95
C GLU A 24 -0.05 3.59 -5.16
N PRO A 25 0.62 3.31 -6.30
CA PRO A 25 1.30 2.04 -6.50
C PRO A 25 2.54 1.98 -5.59
N ILE A 26 2.54 1.01 -4.66
CA ILE A 26 3.62 0.85 -3.65
C ILE A 26 4.50 -0.39 -3.88
N PHE A 27 4.04 -1.33 -4.72
CA PHE A 27 4.85 -2.49 -5.14
C PHE A 27 4.62 -2.74 -6.62
N PHE A 28 5.60 -2.37 -7.45
CA PHE A 28 5.52 -2.41 -8.91
C PHE A 28 6.93 -2.49 -9.52
N ALA A 29 6.99 -2.81 -10.81
CA ALA A 29 8.18 -2.63 -11.63
C ALA A 29 7.93 -1.52 -12.67
N THR A 30 8.98 -0.91 -13.19
CA THR A 30 8.89 0.04 -14.30
C THR A 30 9.12 -0.68 -15.63
N ASP A 31 8.39 -0.29 -16.67
CA ASP A 31 8.61 -0.82 -18.01
C ASP A 31 10.00 -0.37 -18.51
N PRO A 32 10.91 -1.31 -18.85
CA PRO A 32 12.25 -0.96 -19.34
C PRO A 32 12.24 -0.10 -20.60
N ALA A 33 11.19 -0.19 -21.42
CA ALA A 33 11.03 0.62 -22.63
C ALA A 33 10.35 1.98 -22.35
N ASN A 34 9.61 2.10 -21.24
CA ASN A 34 8.96 3.34 -20.83
C ASN A 34 8.96 3.47 -19.30
N PRO A 35 9.98 4.10 -18.70
CA PRO A 35 10.12 4.18 -17.24
C PRO A 35 8.96 4.86 -16.51
N SER A 36 8.16 5.68 -17.22
CA SER A 36 6.96 6.32 -16.66
C SER A 36 5.77 5.37 -16.54
N ARG A 37 5.82 4.21 -17.18
CA ARG A 37 4.78 3.20 -17.12
C ARG A 37 5.10 2.20 -16.02
N ILE A 38 4.16 2.08 -15.09
CA ILE A 38 4.16 1.02 -14.07
C ILE A 38 3.64 -0.28 -14.68
N ILE A 39 4.28 -1.39 -14.31
CA ILE A 39 3.89 -2.76 -14.65
C ILE A 39 3.93 -3.60 -13.36
N PRO A 40 3.21 -4.73 -13.31
CA PRO A 40 3.30 -5.65 -12.18
C PRO A 40 4.74 -6.12 -11.94
N PHE A 41 5.11 -6.27 -10.68
CA PHE A 41 6.38 -6.87 -10.29
C PHE A 41 6.25 -8.40 -10.33
N ARG A 42 7.09 -9.07 -11.11
CA ARG A 42 7.07 -10.53 -11.21
C ARG A 42 7.83 -11.18 -10.05
N ILE A 43 7.15 -11.99 -9.25
CA ILE A 43 7.70 -12.77 -8.14
C ILE A 43 7.65 -14.27 -8.44
N CYS A 44 8.46 -15.06 -7.73
CA CYS A 44 8.44 -16.52 -7.81
C CYS A 44 7.95 -17.12 -6.49
N LEU A 45 6.79 -17.79 -6.52
CA LEU A 45 6.20 -18.45 -5.36
C LEU A 45 6.64 -19.92 -5.34
N GLU A 46 7.60 -20.26 -4.49
CA GLU A 46 8.07 -21.65 -4.32
C GLU A 46 7.19 -22.45 -3.35
N ASN A 47 7.12 -23.77 -3.55
CA ASN A 47 6.62 -24.70 -2.54
C ASN A 47 7.79 -25.47 -1.91
N ILE A 48 7.64 -25.90 -0.66
CA ILE A 48 8.64 -26.74 0.04
C ILE A 48 8.88 -28.04 -0.75
N ASP A 49 7.80 -28.63 -1.26
CA ASP A 49 7.84 -29.90 -1.99
C ASP A 49 8.06 -29.72 -3.50
N CYS A 50 8.36 -28.49 -3.96
CA CYS A 50 8.50 -28.13 -5.38
C CYS A 50 7.26 -28.39 -6.26
N ASP A 51 6.12 -28.76 -5.65
CA ASP A 51 4.84 -28.84 -6.34
C ASP A 51 4.37 -27.46 -6.81
N PRO A 52 3.75 -27.37 -8.00
CA PRO A 52 3.28 -26.09 -8.53
C PRO A 52 2.18 -25.50 -7.65
N ILE A 53 2.23 -24.18 -7.47
CA ILE A 53 1.20 -23.42 -6.78
C ILE A 53 -0.01 -23.27 -7.71
N VAL A 54 -1.18 -23.69 -7.23
CA VAL A 54 -2.42 -23.63 -8.01
C VAL A 54 -3.34 -22.52 -7.56
N ALA A 55 -3.17 -21.98 -6.35
CA ALA A 55 -3.96 -20.87 -5.85
C ALA A 55 -3.20 -20.01 -4.84
N ILE A 56 -3.54 -18.72 -4.83
CA ILE A 56 -3.22 -17.78 -3.75
C ILE A 56 -4.53 -17.65 -2.95
N GLU A 57 -4.54 -18.14 -1.71
CA GLU A 57 -5.71 -18.11 -0.85
C GLU A 57 -5.87 -16.74 -0.17
N ASN A 58 -4.75 -16.11 0.19
CA ASN A 58 -4.75 -14.77 0.77
C ASN A 58 -3.39 -14.07 0.60
N ILE A 59 -3.39 -12.74 0.70
CA ILE A 59 -2.19 -11.91 0.75
C ILE A 59 -2.36 -10.96 1.92
N ILE A 60 -1.38 -10.96 2.83
CA ILE A 60 -1.34 -10.04 3.97
C ILE A 60 -0.25 -9.01 3.70
N PHE A 61 -0.61 -7.74 3.83
CA PHE A 61 0.35 -6.64 3.85
C PHE A 61 0.75 -6.37 5.30
N ASP A 62 1.98 -6.72 5.65
CA ASP A 62 2.50 -6.57 7.00
C ASP A 62 3.57 -5.49 7.06
N PHE A 63 3.45 -4.57 8.00
CA PHE A 63 4.47 -3.57 8.29
C PHE A 63 4.28 -3.02 9.71
N ASN A 64 5.39 -2.73 10.39
CA ASN A 64 5.40 -2.02 11.64
C ASN A 64 5.55 -0.52 11.38
N ARG A 65 4.45 0.21 11.52
CA ARG A 65 4.41 1.66 11.29
C ARG A 65 5.51 2.48 11.98
N LYS A 66 5.97 2.09 13.17
CA LYS A 66 6.99 2.84 13.92
C LYS A 66 8.41 2.61 13.43
N GLU A 67 8.66 1.46 12.81
CA GLU A 67 10.00 0.99 12.45
C GLU A 67 10.22 1.04 10.93
N ASP A 68 9.16 0.79 10.17
CA ASP A 68 9.20 0.60 8.74
C ASP A 68 8.84 1.85 7.93
N VAL A 69 8.38 2.90 8.59
CA VAL A 69 8.15 4.22 7.98
C VAL A 69 9.26 5.16 8.40
N THR A 70 10.05 5.60 7.42
CA THR A 70 11.01 6.70 7.61
C THR A 70 10.53 7.93 6.88
N VAL A 71 10.51 9.06 7.56
CA VAL A 71 10.26 10.38 6.94
C VAL A 71 11.52 11.24 7.07
N ASN A 72 11.99 11.79 5.96
CA ASN A 72 13.08 12.76 5.95
C ASN A 72 12.54 14.11 5.46
N LEU A 73 12.88 15.18 6.19
CA LEU A 73 12.34 16.54 6.03
C LEU A 73 13.37 17.57 5.51
N THR A 74 14.47 17.13 4.87
CA THR A 74 15.50 18.05 4.35
C THR A 74 15.09 18.73 3.05
N GLY A 75 14.29 19.80 3.14
CA GLY A 75 13.86 20.63 2.00
C GLY A 75 12.75 20.01 1.13
N ASN A 76 12.47 18.72 1.31
CA ASN A 76 11.32 17.98 0.79
C ASN A 76 10.87 16.96 1.85
N VAL A 77 9.73 16.30 1.61
CA VAL A 77 9.27 15.21 2.47
C VAL A 77 9.50 13.89 1.74
N THR A 78 10.56 13.18 2.11
CA THR A 78 10.83 11.84 1.58
C THR A 78 10.24 10.79 2.52
N ILE A 79 9.40 9.92 1.99
CA ILE A 79 8.81 8.80 2.72
C ILE A 79 9.41 7.51 2.18
N THR A 80 9.94 6.69 3.08
CA THR A 80 10.33 5.32 2.80
C THR A 80 9.44 4.40 3.63
N LEU A 81 8.80 3.44 2.97
CA LEU A 81 7.96 2.41 3.57
C LEU A 81 8.56 1.05 3.28
N LYS A 82 8.91 0.30 4.33
CA LYS A 82 9.24 -1.12 4.24
C LYS A 82 8.02 -1.95 4.61
N PHE A 83 7.87 -3.10 3.99
CA PHE A 83 6.74 -3.99 4.26
C PHE A 83 7.06 -5.40 3.78
N ASP A 84 6.29 -6.35 4.27
CA ASP A 84 6.31 -7.74 3.84
C ASP A 84 4.96 -8.11 3.22
N LEU A 85 5.01 -8.72 2.04
CA LEU A 85 3.85 -9.36 1.42
C LEU A 85 3.85 -10.84 1.80
N VAL A 86 2.90 -11.23 2.65
CA VAL A 86 2.76 -12.60 3.13
C VAL A 86 1.68 -13.32 2.32
N PHE A 87 2.10 -14.17 1.40
CA PHE A 87 1.24 -15.00 0.56
C PHE A 87 0.90 -16.31 1.27
N LEU A 88 -0.39 -16.59 1.41
CA LEU A 88 -0.91 -17.90 1.75
C LEU A 88 -1.26 -18.61 0.45
N VAL A 89 -0.53 -19.67 0.13
CA VAL A 89 -0.63 -20.37 -1.16
C VAL A 89 -1.03 -21.82 -0.97
N LYS A 90 -1.67 -22.38 -1.99
CA LYS A 90 -2.07 -23.79 -2.05
C LYS A 90 -1.46 -24.46 -3.27
N ASP A 91 -0.90 -25.65 -3.07
CA ASP A 91 -0.30 -26.46 -4.12
C ASP A 91 -1.29 -27.45 -4.78
N ALA A 92 -0.83 -28.13 -5.83
CA ALA A 92 -1.61 -29.13 -6.55
C ALA A 92 -2.00 -30.35 -5.70
N SER A 93 -1.18 -30.70 -4.69
CA SER A 93 -1.41 -31.78 -3.73
C SER A 93 -2.41 -31.39 -2.62
N GLY A 94 -2.77 -30.12 -2.53
CA GLY A 94 -3.70 -29.55 -1.57
C GLY A 94 -3.06 -29.02 -0.29
N ASN A 95 -1.72 -29.06 -0.16
CA ASN A 95 -1.02 -28.51 0.98
C ASN A 95 -0.95 -26.99 0.89
N ARG A 96 -0.84 -26.36 2.06
CA ARG A 96 -0.73 -24.91 2.21
C ARG A 96 0.68 -24.54 2.61
N ALA A 97 1.17 -23.45 2.03
CA ALA A 97 2.45 -22.86 2.40
C ALA A 97 2.30 -21.35 2.59
N VAL A 98 3.23 -20.79 3.36
CA VAL A 98 3.34 -19.34 3.57
C VAL A 98 4.63 -18.86 2.92
N ARG A 99 4.55 -17.76 2.18
CA ARG A 99 5.70 -17.10 1.54
C ARG A 99 5.71 -15.63 1.83
N VAL A 100 6.89 -15.13 2.18
CA VAL A 100 7.10 -13.73 2.51
C VAL A 100 7.96 -13.11 1.42
N VAL A 101 7.48 -12.03 0.83
CA VAL A 101 8.20 -11.24 -0.17
C VAL A 101 8.41 -9.84 0.39
N PRO A 102 9.65 -9.44 0.71
CA PRO A 102 9.92 -8.12 1.22
C PRO A 102 9.78 -7.07 0.12
N GLY A 103 9.26 -5.91 0.50
CA GLY A 103 9.06 -4.75 -0.35
C GLY A 103 9.63 -3.49 0.28
N THR A 104 10.00 -2.53 -0.58
CA THR A 104 10.36 -1.19 -0.14
C THR A 104 9.85 -0.19 -1.16
N PHE A 105 9.12 0.81 -0.67
CA PHE A 105 8.63 1.94 -1.44
C PHE A 105 9.34 3.20 -0.97
N THR A 106 9.73 4.08 -1.88
CA THR A 106 10.25 5.40 -1.52
C THR A 106 9.68 6.44 -2.46
N LYS A 107 9.18 7.53 -1.87
CA LYS A 107 8.62 8.66 -2.62
C LYS A 107 9.08 9.96 -2.02
N ILE A 108 9.42 10.90 -2.90
CA ILE A 108 9.70 12.28 -2.54
C ILE A 108 8.44 13.07 -2.86
N ILE A 109 7.85 13.68 -1.83
CA ILE A 109 6.73 14.60 -1.96
C ILE A 109 7.29 16.02 -1.96
N GLN A 110 7.05 16.73 -3.05
CA GLN A 110 7.45 18.12 -3.19
C GLN A 110 6.54 19.02 -2.34
N LEU A 111 7.08 20.13 -1.85
CA LEU A 111 6.34 21.00 -0.93
C LEU A 111 5.08 21.63 -1.53
N HIS A 112 5.04 21.79 -2.86
CA HIS A 112 3.87 22.29 -3.57
C HIS A 112 2.72 21.26 -3.65
N GLU A 113 2.99 19.98 -3.41
CA GLU A 113 1.99 18.90 -3.40
C GLU A 113 1.20 18.84 -2.08
N PHE A 114 1.57 19.64 -1.07
CA PHE A 114 0.82 19.77 0.17
C PHE A 114 -0.34 20.77 0.02
N CYS A 115 -1.38 20.62 0.84
CA CYS A 115 -2.53 21.50 0.88
C CYS A 115 -2.73 22.07 2.31
N PRO A 116 -2.48 23.38 2.54
CA PRO A 116 -1.86 24.33 1.62
C PRO A 116 -0.40 23.96 1.30
N SER A 117 0.11 24.47 0.18
CA SER A 117 1.51 24.27 -0.21
C SER A 117 2.44 24.85 0.85
N LEU A 118 3.53 24.14 1.12
CA LEU A 118 4.50 24.53 2.14
C LEU A 118 5.72 25.21 1.49
N THR A 119 6.34 26.11 2.24
CA THR A 119 7.67 26.65 1.96
C THR A 119 8.73 25.88 2.74
N PRO A 120 10.02 25.94 2.34
CA PRO A 120 11.09 25.33 3.12
C PRO A 120 11.23 25.88 4.55
N ALA A 121 10.87 27.15 4.77
CA ALA A 121 10.88 27.77 6.09
C ALA A 121 9.76 27.21 6.98
N GLU A 122 8.54 27.10 6.45
CA GLU A 122 7.40 26.46 7.13
C GLU A 122 7.70 24.99 7.44
N LEU A 123 8.34 24.25 6.53
CA LEU A 123 8.74 22.87 6.81
C LEU A 123 9.73 22.78 7.99
N ALA A 124 10.71 23.68 8.06
CA ALA A 124 11.75 23.68 9.09
C ALA A 124 11.25 24.18 10.45
N GLU A 125 10.28 25.10 10.48
CA GLU A 125 9.74 25.68 11.70
C GLU A 125 8.48 24.95 12.20
N GLU A 126 7.67 24.38 11.32
CA GLU A 126 6.31 23.93 11.64
C GLU A 126 6.12 22.41 11.60
N VAL A 127 7.17 21.63 11.39
CA VAL A 127 7.10 20.17 11.41
C VAL A 127 8.02 19.62 12.48
N GLU A 128 7.43 19.20 13.60
CA GLU A 128 8.16 18.56 14.71
C GLU A 128 8.25 17.04 14.53
N ASP A 129 7.18 16.45 13.97
CA ASP A 129 7.09 15.02 13.66
C ASP A 129 6.21 14.83 12.42
N ALA A 130 6.35 13.68 11.75
CA ALA A 130 5.62 13.34 10.55
C ALA A 130 5.07 11.91 10.67
N GLU A 131 3.75 11.80 10.66
CA GLU A 131 3.02 10.54 10.72
C GLU A 131 2.58 10.14 9.31
N VAL A 132 2.95 8.94 8.85
CA VAL A 132 2.40 8.38 7.59
C VAL A 132 1.42 7.28 7.94
N LEU A 133 0.19 7.35 7.44
CA LEU A 133 -0.78 6.26 7.50
C LEU A 133 -0.83 5.59 6.12
N VAL A 134 -0.85 4.26 6.12
CA VAL A 134 -1.12 3.44 4.94
C VAL A 134 -2.50 2.81 5.13
N ARG A 135 -3.42 3.05 4.19
CA ARG A 135 -4.82 2.58 4.26
C ARG A 135 -5.24 1.96 2.93
N ASN A 136 -6.37 1.26 2.93
CA ASN A 136 -7.04 0.72 1.74
C ASN A 136 -6.09 -0.05 0.80
N VAL A 137 -5.27 -0.94 1.35
CA VAL A 137 -4.33 -1.73 0.56
C VAL A 137 -5.08 -2.68 -0.36
N ARG A 138 -4.77 -2.60 -1.66
CA ARG A 138 -5.35 -3.37 -2.76
C ARG A 138 -4.26 -4.14 -3.48
N PHE A 139 -4.56 -5.38 -3.83
CA PHE A 139 -3.67 -6.25 -4.59
C PHE A 139 -4.29 -6.58 -5.95
N ASP A 140 -3.50 -6.43 -7.00
CA ASP A 140 -3.79 -6.96 -8.33
C ASP A 140 -2.74 -8.03 -8.64
N VAL A 141 -3.19 -9.28 -8.76
CA VAL A 141 -2.29 -10.44 -8.82
C VAL A 141 -2.74 -11.44 -9.87
N ILE A 142 -1.78 -11.84 -10.72
CA ILE A 142 -1.97 -12.86 -11.76
C ILE A 142 -0.99 -13.99 -11.50
N LEU A 143 -1.51 -15.18 -11.17
CA LEU A 143 -0.72 -16.40 -11.00
C LEU A 143 -0.57 -17.14 -12.35
N HIS A 144 0.67 -17.34 -12.80
CA HIS A 144 0.97 -18.00 -14.07
C HIS A 144 1.17 -19.50 -13.88
N ARG A 145 0.07 -20.24 -13.74
CA ARG A 145 0.09 -21.68 -13.39
C ARG A 145 0.79 -22.60 -14.41
N ASN A 146 0.91 -22.16 -15.65
CA ASN A 146 1.54 -22.94 -16.73
C ASN A 146 3.03 -22.60 -16.91
N ASP A 147 3.52 -21.60 -16.18
CA ASP A 147 4.90 -21.19 -16.20
C ASP A 147 5.62 -21.73 -14.97
N GLU A 148 6.93 -21.91 -15.12
CA GLU A 148 7.82 -22.31 -14.05
C GLU A 148 8.86 -21.21 -13.84
N CYS A 149 9.20 -20.93 -12.58
CA CYS A 149 10.32 -20.08 -12.21
C CYS A 149 11.26 -20.83 -11.26
N ILE A 150 12.53 -20.43 -11.26
CA ILE A 150 13.53 -21.00 -10.36
C ILE A 150 14.03 -19.90 -9.43
N ILE A 151 13.88 -20.12 -8.13
CA ILE A 151 14.44 -19.25 -7.09
C ILE A 151 15.27 -20.11 -6.14
N ASN A 152 16.51 -19.71 -5.88
CA ASN A 152 17.45 -20.46 -5.03
C ASN A 152 17.58 -21.97 -5.38
N GLY A 153 17.48 -22.30 -6.68
CA GLY A 153 17.58 -23.68 -7.17
C GLY A 153 16.31 -24.53 -6.95
N ARG A 154 15.22 -23.94 -6.47
CA ARG A 154 13.92 -24.59 -6.29
C ARG A 154 12.93 -24.15 -7.35
N LYS A 155 12.07 -25.08 -7.76
CA LYS A 155 10.99 -24.81 -8.69
C LYS A 155 9.86 -24.08 -7.97
N GLY A 156 9.29 -23.10 -8.65
CA GLY A 156 8.15 -22.33 -8.18
C GLY A 156 7.24 -21.91 -9.32
N THR A 157 6.15 -21.24 -8.96
CA THR A 157 5.17 -20.71 -9.90
C THR A 157 5.27 -19.19 -9.92
N PRO A 158 5.47 -18.55 -11.07
CA PRO A 158 5.58 -17.10 -11.13
C PRO A 158 4.21 -16.44 -10.93
N ALA A 159 4.22 -15.27 -10.28
CA ALA A 159 3.06 -14.41 -10.15
C ALA A 159 3.43 -12.96 -10.45
N ASP A 160 2.58 -12.27 -11.19
CA ASP A 160 2.68 -10.83 -11.40
C ASP A 160 1.87 -10.14 -10.30
N VAL A 161 2.53 -9.26 -9.54
CA VAL A 161 1.94 -8.61 -8.36
C VAL A 161 2.06 -7.11 -8.48
N LEU A 162 0.94 -6.42 -8.29
CA LEU A 162 0.86 -4.97 -8.21
C LEU A 162 0.08 -4.60 -6.95
N VAL A 163 0.67 -3.77 -6.10
CA VAL A 163 0.05 -3.35 -4.83
C VAL A 163 -0.17 -1.86 -4.83
N PHE A 164 -1.39 -1.47 -4.45
CA PHE A 164 -1.81 -0.09 -4.31
C PHE A 164 -2.20 0.18 -2.86
N ALA A 165 -1.95 1.39 -2.37
CA ALA A 165 -2.43 1.82 -1.07
C ALA A 165 -2.70 3.33 -1.06
N ASP A 166 -3.56 3.75 -0.14
CA ASP A 166 -3.70 5.15 0.18
C ASP A 166 -2.58 5.55 1.15
N LEU A 167 -1.77 6.53 0.76
CA LEU A 167 -0.73 7.13 1.59
C LEU A 167 -1.21 8.47 2.11
N ILE A 168 -1.31 8.59 3.42
CA ILE A 168 -1.80 9.80 4.10
C ILE A 168 -0.68 10.33 4.96
N VAL A 169 -0.21 11.54 4.66
CA VAL A 169 0.92 12.17 5.32
C VAL A 169 0.42 13.28 6.22
N LYS A 170 0.76 13.16 7.50
CA LYS A 170 0.40 14.09 8.56
C LYS A 170 1.67 14.73 9.07
N LEU A 171 1.72 16.04 9.08
CA LEU A 171 2.83 16.80 9.64
C LEU A 171 2.34 17.39 10.96
N THR A 172 2.96 17.01 12.08
CA THR A 172 2.53 17.47 13.40
C THR A 172 3.24 18.75 13.79
N ARG A 173 2.42 19.81 13.84
CA ARG A 173 2.48 21.01 14.70
C ARG A 173 1.21 21.87 14.56
N PHE A 174 0.38 21.56 13.54
CA PHE A 174 -0.94 22.18 13.32
C PHE A 174 -2.08 21.37 13.94
N THR A 175 -2.80 21.98 14.89
CA THR A 175 -4.18 21.62 15.28
C THR A 175 -5.19 22.03 14.20
N ASP A 176 -4.92 21.78 12.92
CA ASP A 176 -5.83 22.19 11.84
C ASP A 176 -6.82 21.07 11.55
N VAL A 177 -8.04 21.17 12.06
CA VAL A 177 -9.11 20.23 11.72
C VAL A 177 -9.55 20.45 10.27
N ILE A 178 -9.14 19.58 9.35
CA ILE A 178 -9.72 19.51 8.00
C ILE A 178 -10.73 18.34 7.98
N VAL A 179 -12.00 18.68 7.82
CA VAL A 179 -13.11 17.73 7.66
C VAL A 179 -13.25 17.41 6.18
N VAL A 180 -12.96 16.17 5.78
CA VAL A 180 -13.30 15.67 4.43
C VAL A 180 -14.49 14.73 4.58
N GLY A 181 -15.66 15.23 4.25
CA GLY A 181 -16.85 14.41 3.99
C GLY A 181 -17.11 14.44 2.49
N GLU A 182 -17.11 13.26 1.85
CA GLU A 182 -17.67 13.14 0.50
C GLU A 182 -19.20 13.13 0.65
N LEU A 183 -19.84 14.20 0.19
CA LEU A 183 -21.27 14.19 -0.08
C LEU A 183 -21.43 13.60 -1.48
N ASP A 184 -21.98 12.39 -1.58
CA ASP A 184 -22.61 11.93 -2.81
C ASP A 184 -23.76 12.89 -3.12
N LEU A 185 -23.49 13.87 -3.97
CA LEU A 185 -24.53 14.63 -4.63
C LEU A 185 -25.16 13.70 -5.64
N LEU A 186 -26.22 12.99 -5.22
CA LEU A 186 -27.20 12.42 -6.13
C LEU A 186 -27.51 13.48 -7.18
N GLU A 187 -27.13 13.19 -8.42
CA GLU A 187 -27.38 14.02 -9.59
C GLU A 187 -28.83 14.48 -9.56
N LYS A 188 -29.04 15.77 -9.30
CA LYS A 188 -30.27 16.44 -9.73
C LYS A 188 -29.99 16.98 -11.11
N GLU A 189 -30.69 16.38 -12.06
CA GLU A 189 -30.85 16.82 -13.44
C GLU A 189 -31.00 18.35 -13.52
N CYS A 190 -30.21 18.95 -14.40
CA CYS A 190 -30.49 20.22 -15.07
C CYS A 190 -30.45 19.96 -16.57
#